data_AF-A0A8J6YAS3-F1
#
_entry.id   AF-A0A8J6YAS3-F1
#
_cell.length_a   1.000
_cell.length_b   1.000
_cell.length_c   1.000
_cell.angle_alpha   90.00
_cell.angle_beta   90.00
_cell.angle_gamma   90.00
#
_symmetry.space_group_name_H-M   'P 1'
#
loop_
_entity.id
_entity.type
_entity.pdbx_description
1 polymer ?
#
loop_
_entity_poly.entity_id
_entity_poly.type
_entity_poly.pdbx_seq_one_letter_code
_entity_poly.pdbx_strand_id
1 'polypeptide(L)' 'IKEKVLAALRAGITEVLMPAENERDLIDLPQSARKKLKFVFVSTVDDVLKSAIR' A
#
# COMPACT_ATOMS: atom_id res chain seq x y z
N ILE A 1 3.02 9.63 2.48
CA ILE A 1 2.97 8.16 2.21
C ILE A 1 4.35 7.49 2.29
N LYS A 2 5.42 8.15 1.83
CA LYS A 2 6.80 7.65 1.87
C LYS A 2 7.26 7.06 3.21
N GLU A 3 6.97 7.70 4.34
CA GLU A 3 7.31 7.16 5.66
C GLU A 3 6.54 5.90 6.03
N LYS A 4 5.24 5.81 5.70
CA LYS A 4 4.41 4.61 5.94
C LYS A 4 4.93 3.42 5.15
N VAL A 5 5.31 3.65 3.89
CA VAL A 5 5.89 2.65 2.98
C VAL A 5 7.25 2.17 3.48
N LEU A 6 8.10 3.09 3.93
CA LEU A 6 9.40 2.74 4.49
C LEU A 6 9.28 2.00 5.83
N ALA A 7 8.30 2.37 6.66
CA ALA A 7 7.98 1.64 7.88
C ALA A 7 7.49 0.22 7.57
N ALA A 8 6.59 0.06 6.60
CA ALA A 8 6.12 -1.25 6.13
C ALA A 8 7.28 -2.14 5.64
N LEU A 9 8.16 -1.60 4.79
CA LEU A 9 9.37 -2.30 4.34
C LEU A 9 10.28 -2.73 5.49
N ARG A 10 10.49 -1.85 6.47
CA ARG A 10 11.31 -2.15 7.66
C ARG A 10 10.66 -3.19 8.57
N ALA A 11 9.33 -3.19 8.65
CA ALA A 11 8.55 -4.16 9.39
C ALA A 11 8.41 -5.51 8.66
N GLY A 12 8.97 -5.65 7.44
CA GLY A 12 8.84 -6.87 6.64
C GLY A 12 7.44 -7.07 6.05
N ILE A 13 6.59 -6.04 6.09
CA ILE A 13 5.26 -6.07 5.48
C ILE A 13 5.44 -6.06 3.97
N THR A 14 4.79 -7.00 3.28
CA THR A 14 4.88 -7.14 1.81
C THR A 14 3.69 -6.55 1.09
N GLU A 15 2.58 -6.30 1.78
CA GLU A 15 1.33 -5.82 1.19
C GLU A 15 0.75 -4.65 1.99
N VAL A 16 0.36 -3.58 1.28
CA VAL A 16 -0.15 -2.34 1.87
C VAL A 16 -1.48 -2.01 1.22
N LEU A 17 -2.55 -2.02 2.03
CA LEU A 17 -3.87 -1.56 1.60
C LEU A 17 -3.97 -0.04 1.79
N MET A 18 -4.48 0.65 0.78
CA MET A 18 -4.62 2.10 0.80
C MET A 18 -5.78 2.57 -0.07
N PRO A 19 -6.41 3.71 0.24
CA PRO A 19 -7.53 4.19 -0.54
C PRO A 19 -7.11 4.54 -1.97
N ALA A 20 -7.99 4.34 -2.95
CA ALA A 20 -7.70 4.59 -4.36
C ALA A 20 -7.26 6.04 -4.66
N GLU A 21 -7.72 7.01 -3.86
CA GLU A 21 -7.29 8.41 -3.96
C GLU A 21 -5.78 8.60 -3.74
N ASN A 22 -5.16 7.72 -2.95
CA ASN A 22 -3.73 7.78 -2.63
C ASN A 22 -2.84 7.17 -3.73
N GLU A 23 -3.41 6.70 -4.85
CA GLU A 23 -2.63 6.17 -5.98
C GLU A 23 -1.67 7.23 -6.55
N ARG A 24 -2.12 8.50 -6.57
CA ARG A 24 -1.31 9.63 -7.05
C ARG A 24 -0.08 9.87 -6.18
N ASP A 25 -0.20 9.69 -4.88
CA ASP A 25 0.92 9.80 -3.93
C ASP A 25 1.96 8.68 -4.08
N LEU A 26 1.59 7.53 -4.67
CA LEU A 26 2.57 6.49 -4.97
C LEU A 26 3.55 6.93 -6.05
N ILE A 27 3.17 7.86 -6.94
CA ILE A 27 4.02 8.36 -8.03
C ILE A 27 5.28 9.06 -7.51
N ASP A 28 5.26 9.55 -6.27
CA ASP A 28 6.41 10.16 -5.59
C ASP A 28 7.35 9.14 -4.90
N LEU A 29 6.99 7.86 -4.84
CA LEU A 29 7.81 6.83 -4.19
C LEU A 29 8.91 6.30 -5.12
N PRO A 30 10.09 5.98 -4.58
CA PRO A 30 11.13 5.34 -5.38
C PRO A 30 10.68 3.97 -5.91
N GLN A 31 11.06 3.65 -7.15
CA GLN A 31 10.66 2.41 -7.84
C GLN A 31 11.10 1.15 -7.06
N SER A 32 12.21 1.23 -6.33
CA SER A 32 12.73 0.16 -5.47
C SER A 32 11.78 -0.20 -4.33
N ALA A 33 11.10 0.79 -3.73
CA ALA A 33 10.07 0.54 -2.72
C ALA A 33 8.80 -0.02 -3.37
N ARG A 34 8.41 0.51 -4.54
CA ARG A 34 7.22 0.04 -5.25
C ARG A 34 7.31 -1.39 -5.78
N LYS A 35 8.50 -1.86 -6.11
CA LYS A 35 8.72 -3.24 -6.54
C LYS A 35 8.75 -4.24 -5.38
N LYS A 36 9.06 -3.77 -4.16
CA LYS A 36 9.16 -4.62 -2.95
C LYS A 36 7.85 -4.72 -2.17
N LEU A 37 6.90 -3.83 -2.42
CA LEU A 37 5.60 -3.80 -1.76
C LEU A 37 4.49 -3.95 -2.78
N LYS A 38 3.51 -4.78 -2.45
CA LYS A 38 2.26 -4.89 -3.18
C LYS A 38 1.28 -3.86 -2.63
N PHE A 39 0.85 -2.93 -3.48
CA PHE A 39 -0.18 -1.97 -3.11
C PHE A 39 -1.53 -2.46 -3.56
N VAL A 40 -2.49 -2.48 -2.64
CA VAL A 40 -3.88 -2.80 -2.95
C VAL A 40 -4.71 -1.56 -2.70
N PHE A 41 -5.33 -1.08 -3.78
CA PHE A 41 -6.17 0.10 -3.73
C PHE A 41 -7.61 -0.28 -3.47
N VAL A 42 -8.19 0.33 -2.46
CA VAL A 42 -9.54 0.05 -1.99
C VAL A 42 -10.36 1.34 -2.01
N SER A 43 -11.65 1.27 -2.35
CA SER A 43 -12.52 2.45 -2.35
C SER A 43 -13.55 2.44 -1.22
N THR A 44 -13.73 1.30 -0.55
CA THR A 44 -14.76 1.13 0.47
C THR A 44 -14.26 0.16 1.53
N VAL A 45 -14.79 0.25 2.76
CA VAL A 45 -14.44 -0.65 3.87
C VAL A 45 -14.73 -2.11 3.53
N ASP A 46 -15.77 -2.39 2.74
CA ASP A 46 -16.07 -3.74 2.25
C ASP A 46 -14.92 -4.33 1.41
N ASP A 47 -14.26 -3.49 0.62
CA ASP A 47 -13.14 -3.89 -0.24
C ASP A 47 -11.88 -4.21 0.60
N VAL A 48 -11.68 -3.48 1.72
CA VAL A 48 -10.66 -3.81 2.73
C VAL A 48 -10.92 -5.17 3.34
N LEU A 49 -12.16 -5.44 3.75
CA LEU A 49 -12.55 -6.71 4.39
C LEU A 49 -12.31 -7.90 3.45
N LYS A 50 -12.66 -7.76 2.17
CA LYS A 50 -12.42 -8.79 1.14
C LYS A 50 -10.94 -9.02 0.84
N SER A 51 -10.13 -7.97 0.93
CA SER A 51 -8.70 -8.02 0.62
C SER A 51 -7.85 -8.52 1.80
N ALA A 52 -8.23 -8.18 3.04
CA ALA A 52 -7.45 -8.48 4.24
C ALA A 52 -7.84 -9.79 4.95
N ILE A 53 -9.07 -10.29 4.74
CA ILE A 53 -9.58 -11.49 5.42
C ILE A 53 -9.72 -12.60 4.37
N ARG A 54 -8.78 -13.54 4.36
CA ARG A 54 -8.85 -14.81 3.61
C ARG A 54 -8.71 -15.98 4.56
#